data_AF-A0A7C3RMZ2-F1
#
_entry.id   AF-A0A7C3RMZ2-F1
#
_cell.length_a   1.000
_cell.length_b   1.000
_cell.length_c   1.000
_cell.angle_alpha   90.00
_cell.angle_beta   90.00
_cell.angle_gamma   90.00
#
_symmetry.space_group_name_H-M   'P 1'
#
loop_
_entity.id
_entity.type
_entity.pdbx_description
1 polymer ?
#
loop_
_entity_poly.entity_id
_entity_poly.type
_entity_poly.pdbx_seq_one_letter_code
_entity_poly.pdbx_strand_id
1 'polypeptide(L)'
;MTMQGRKPFAIYAITRHGLESAARLARDFRDADIYVSEKLLDSARAVPGLSRARELKLPMGPVLAETFPAYDCHIFIVSVGAVVRMIAPLIGDKKTDPAVVCVDDAARFAVCVLSGHVGRGNSFTERVA
;
A
#
# COMPACT_ATOMS: atom_id res chain seq x y z
N MET A 1 -8.49 4.42 16.79
CA MET A 1 -7.81 3.46 17.68
C MET A 1 -7.08 2.49 16.77
N THR A 2 -5.75 2.55 16.71
CA THR A 2 -4.93 1.58 15.97
C THR A 2 -5.11 0.20 16.62
N MET A 3 -5.19 -0.87 15.83
CA MET A 3 -5.13 -2.21 16.43
C MET A 3 -3.72 -2.37 17.01
N GLN A 4 -3.61 -2.61 18.32
CA GLN A 4 -2.31 -2.66 19.00
C GLN A 4 -1.36 -3.63 18.29
N GLY A 5 -0.18 -3.14 17.88
CA GLY A 5 0.89 -3.94 17.27
C GLY A 5 1.05 -3.81 15.75
N ARG A 6 0.09 -3.22 15.03
CA ARG A 6 0.22 -2.99 13.57
C ARG A 6 1.06 -1.75 13.27
N LYS A 7 1.82 -1.83 12.18
CA LYS A 7 2.44 -0.66 11.54
C LYS A 7 1.38 0.16 10.81
N PRO A 8 1.58 1.47 10.61
CA PRO A 8 0.50 2.33 10.12
C PRO A 8 0.22 2.13 8.62
N PHE A 9 1.25 2.08 7.76
CA PHE A 9 1.06 2.04 6.31
C PHE A 9 2.09 1.16 5.60
N ALA A 10 1.63 0.43 4.58
CA ALA A 10 2.49 -0.17 3.55
C ALA A 10 2.11 0.40 2.18
N ILE A 11 3.07 0.93 1.43
CA ILE A 11 2.85 1.50 0.09
C ILE A 11 3.54 0.61 -0.94
N TYR A 12 2.81 0.16 -1.96
CA TYR A 12 3.32 -0.71 -3.01
C TYR A 12 3.36 0.05 -4.34
N ALA A 13 4.56 0.29 -4.87
CA ALA A 13 4.79 0.95 -6.15
C ALA A 13 5.58 0.04 -7.08
N ILE A 14 4.89 -0.57 -8.05
CA ILE A 14 5.48 -1.59 -8.94
C ILE A 14 5.76 -1.09 -10.36
N THR A 15 5.42 0.16 -10.65
CA THR A 15 5.66 0.85 -11.91
C THR A 15 6.58 2.05 -11.70
N ARG A 16 7.21 2.54 -12.78
CA ARG A 16 8.06 3.73 -12.72
C ARG A 16 7.25 4.98 -12.35
N HIS A 17 6.08 5.18 -12.97
CA HIS A 17 5.18 6.31 -12.63
C HIS A 17 4.69 6.23 -11.18
N GLY A 18 4.45 5.02 -10.68
CA GLY A 18 4.05 4.81 -9.29
C GLY A 18 5.07 5.29 -8.26
N LEU A 19 6.37 5.36 -8.60
CA LEU A 19 7.39 5.87 -7.69
C LEU A 19 7.18 7.36 -7.34
N GLU A 20 6.72 8.17 -8.29
CA GLU A 20 6.46 9.59 -8.04
C GLU A 20 5.30 9.76 -7.05
N SER A 21 4.24 8.97 -7.23
CA SER A 21 3.12 8.92 -6.29
C SER A 21 3.53 8.39 -4.93
N ALA A 22 4.36 7.34 -4.86
CA ALA A 22 4.89 6.83 -3.61
C ALA A 22 5.74 7.89 -2.88
N ALA A 23 6.57 8.64 -3.60
CA ALA A 23 7.39 9.70 -3.02
C ALA A 23 6.53 10.84 -2.46
N ARG A 24 5.45 11.22 -3.16
CA ARG A 24 4.47 12.18 -2.64
C ARG A 24 3.87 11.70 -1.32
N LEU A 25 3.35 10.47 -1.32
CA LEU A 25 2.71 9.88 -0.15
C LEU A 25 3.69 9.69 1.02
N ALA A 26 4.95 9.33 0.76
CA ALA A 26 5.96 9.16 1.82
C ALA A 26 6.21 10.44 2.65
N ARG A 27 5.89 11.64 2.12
CA ARG A 27 5.97 12.90 2.88
C ARG A 27 4.86 13.01 3.93
N ASP A 28 3.65 12.58 3.58
CA ASP A 28 2.46 12.67 4.43
C ASP A 28 2.31 11.44 5.36
N PHE A 29 2.91 10.32 4.94
CA PHE A 29 2.91 9.04 5.64
C PHE A 29 4.34 8.66 6.05
N ARG A 30 4.96 9.46 6.94
CA ARG A 30 6.39 9.34 7.31
C ARG A 30 6.84 7.98 7.86
N ASP A 31 5.91 7.20 8.41
CA ASP A 31 6.16 5.86 8.96
C ASP A 31 5.68 4.74 8.03
N ALA A 32 5.45 5.04 6.75
CA ALA A 32 5.08 4.04 5.75
C ALA A 32 6.29 3.18 5.35
N ASP A 33 6.10 1.87 5.34
CA ASP A 33 7.03 0.97 4.66
C ASP A 33 6.73 0.97 3.16
N ILE A 34 7.74 1.28 2.35
CA ILE A 34 7.61 1.36 0.89
C ILE A 34 8.14 0.07 0.27
N TYR A 35 7.32 -0.59 -0.54
CA TYR A 35 7.64 -1.81 -1.28
C TYR A 35 7.65 -1.52 -2.78
N VAL A 36 8.76 -1.86 -3.44
CA VAL A 36 8.94 -1.65 -4.88
C VAL A 36 9.45 -2.92 -5.54
N SER A 37 9.16 -3.12 -6.83
CA SER A 37 9.73 -4.27 -7.55
C SER A 37 11.25 -4.21 -7.57
N GLU A 38 11.92 -5.37 -7.63
CA GLU A 38 13.38 -5.48 -7.68
C GLU A 38 14.01 -4.54 -8.73
N LYS A 39 13.41 -4.50 -9.94
CA LYS A 39 13.83 -3.65 -11.05
C LYS A 39 13.80 -2.15 -10.77
N LEU A 40 12.99 -1.73 -9.80
CA LEU A 40 12.80 -0.33 -9.42
C LEU A 40 13.52 0.02 -8.12
N LEU A 41 14.14 -0.94 -7.43
CA LEU A 41 14.70 -0.72 -6.09
C LEU A 41 15.77 0.37 -6.07
N ASP A 42 16.75 0.31 -6.98
CA ASP A 42 17.82 1.31 -7.06
C ASP A 42 17.28 2.68 -7.45
N SER A 43 16.34 2.72 -8.41
CA SER A 43 15.67 3.96 -8.81
C SER A 43 14.90 4.58 -7.66
N ALA A 44 14.17 3.77 -6.88
CA ALA A 44 13.42 4.23 -5.72
C ALA A 44 14.37 4.77 -4.63
N ARG A 45 15.48 4.10 -4.36
CA ARG A 45 16.42 4.53 -3.30
C ARG A 45 17.12 5.84 -3.63
N ALA A 46 17.24 6.20 -4.90
CA ALA A 46 17.74 7.49 -5.34
C ALA A 46 16.71 8.64 -5.18
N VAL A 47 15.43 8.33 -4.99
CA VAL A 47 14.38 9.34 -4.79
C VAL A 47 14.34 9.80 -3.33
N PRO A 48 14.41 11.11 -3.05
CA PRO A 48 14.24 11.64 -1.70
C PRO A 48 12.93 11.16 -1.06
N GLY A 49 13.03 10.64 0.17
CA GLY A 49 11.89 10.06 0.90
C GLY A 49 11.67 8.56 0.67
N LEU A 50 12.28 7.96 -0.37
CA LEU A 50 12.18 6.54 -0.68
C LEU A 50 13.50 5.77 -0.49
N SER A 51 14.50 6.39 0.15
CA SER A 51 15.82 5.77 0.38
C SER A 51 15.77 4.47 1.18
N ARG A 52 14.70 4.24 1.95
CA ARG A 52 14.43 3.02 2.71
C ARG A 52 13.49 2.04 2.00
N ALA A 53 13.25 2.22 0.70
CA ALA A 53 12.43 1.31 -0.08
C ALA A 53 12.95 -0.14 0.05
N ARG A 54 11.99 -1.04 0.23
CA ARG A 54 12.17 -2.47 0.40
C ARG A 54 11.79 -3.16 -0.91
N GLU A 55 12.48 -4.23 -1.22
CA GLU A 55 12.13 -5.07 -2.35
C GLU A 55 10.80 -5.80 -2.07
N LEU A 56 9.92 -5.77 -3.06
CA LEU A 56 8.74 -6.59 -3.14
C LEU A 56 9.08 -7.85 -3.94
N LYS A 57 9.35 -8.94 -3.23
CA LYS A 57 9.67 -10.23 -3.85
C LYS A 57 8.46 -10.78 -4.62
N LEU A 58 8.74 -11.37 -5.78
CA LEU A 58 7.74 -12.04 -6.61
C LEU A 58 7.80 -13.57 -6.43
N PRO A 59 6.66 -14.29 -6.46
CA PRO A 59 5.30 -13.76 -6.60
C PRO A 59 4.85 -12.96 -5.37
N MET A 60 3.96 -11.96 -5.54
CA MET A 60 3.55 -11.05 -4.46
C MET A 60 2.75 -11.74 -3.35
N GLY A 61 2.07 -12.85 -3.66
CA GLY A 61 1.13 -13.53 -2.74
C GLY A 61 1.72 -13.84 -1.37
N PRO A 62 2.86 -14.54 -1.26
CA PRO A 62 3.51 -14.82 0.03
C PRO A 62 3.88 -13.56 0.83
N VAL A 63 4.42 -12.52 0.17
CA VAL A 63 4.75 -11.26 0.85
C VAL A 63 3.50 -10.58 1.37
N LEU A 64 2.43 -10.59 0.58
CA LEU A 64 1.14 -10.03 1.01
C LEU A 64 0.53 -10.86 2.14
N ALA A 65 0.60 -12.19 2.12
CA ALA A 65 0.12 -13.02 3.22
C ALA A 65 0.81 -12.71 4.56
N GLU A 66 2.12 -12.44 4.53
CA GLU A 66 2.88 -12.02 5.71
C GLU A 66 2.54 -10.57 6.12
N THR A 67 2.48 -9.66 5.17
CA THR A 67 2.33 -8.22 5.46
C THR A 67 0.89 -7.81 5.74
N PHE A 68 -0.12 -8.45 5.17
CA PHE A 68 -1.53 -8.09 5.30
C PHE A 68 -2.02 -7.92 6.75
N PRO A 69 -1.74 -8.84 7.68
CA PRO A 69 -2.14 -8.64 9.08
C PRO A 69 -1.26 -7.63 9.84
N ALA A 70 -0.13 -7.21 9.28
CA ALA A 70 0.90 -6.42 9.97
C ALA A 70 0.71 -4.90 9.83
N TYR A 71 -0.15 -4.42 8.93
CA TYR A 71 -0.38 -2.99 8.71
C TYR A 71 -1.84 -2.60 8.94
N ASP A 72 -2.07 -1.35 9.35
CA ASP A 72 -3.42 -0.78 9.44
C ASP A 72 -3.98 -0.48 8.04
N CYS A 73 -3.14 -0.10 7.08
CA CYS A 73 -3.55 0.24 5.72
C CYS A 73 -2.49 -0.13 4.67
N HIS A 74 -2.94 -0.81 3.62
CA HIS A 74 -2.16 -1.09 2.41
C HIS A 74 -2.58 -0.13 1.29
N ILE A 75 -1.63 0.59 0.71
CA ILE A 75 -1.84 1.54 -0.38
C ILE A 75 -1.14 0.99 -1.61
N PHE A 76 -1.91 0.57 -2.60
CA PHE A 76 -1.39 0.02 -3.86
C PHE A 76 -1.45 1.07 -4.96
N ILE A 77 -0.35 1.28 -5.67
CA ILE A 77 -0.28 2.16 -6.84
C ILE A 77 -0.18 1.28 -8.08
N VAL A 78 -1.35 0.82 -8.57
CA VAL A 78 -1.51 -0.15 -9.65
C VAL A 78 -3.00 -0.21 -10.07
N SER A 79 -3.35 -1.00 -11.09
CA SER A 79 -4.75 -1.23 -11.46
C SER A 79 -5.56 -1.89 -10.33
N VAL A 80 -6.78 -1.38 -10.10
CA VAL A 80 -7.69 -1.89 -9.06
C VAL A 80 -7.99 -3.38 -9.22
N GLY A 81 -8.11 -3.87 -10.45
CA GLY A 81 -8.37 -5.28 -10.73
C GLY A 81 -7.23 -6.19 -10.27
N ALA A 82 -5.97 -5.73 -10.33
CA ALA A 82 -4.85 -6.47 -9.77
C ALA A 82 -4.93 -6.53 -8.25
N VAL A 83 -5.21 -5.39 -7.59
CA VAL A 83 -5.35 -5.31 -6.13
C VAL A 83 -6.41 -6.28 -5.63
N VAL A 84 -7.61 -6.25 -6.21
CA VAL A 84 -8.72 -7.14 -5.82
C VAL A 84 -8.31 -8.61 -5.91
N ARG A 85 -7.66 -9.03 -7.01
CA ARG A 85 -7.21 -10.42 -7.18
C ARG A 85 -6.13 -10.83 -6.17
N MET A 86 -5.23 -9.92 -5.83
CA MET A 86 -4.13 -10.19 -4.88
C MET A 86 -4.62 -10.30 -3.45
N ILE A 87 -5.58 -9.47 -3.03
CA ILE A 87 -6.09 -9.48 -1.66
C ILE A 87 -7.21 -10.50 -1.44
N ALA A 88 -7.92 -10.93 -2.50
CA ALA A 88 -9.04 -11.87 -2.40
C ALA A 88 -8.78 -13.11 -1.52
N PRO A 89 -7.64 -13.82 -1.62
CA PRO A 89 -7.36 -14.97 -0.75
C PRO A 89 -6.99 -14.62 0.70
N LEU A 90 -6.80 -13.32 1.01
CA LEU A 90 -6.37 -12.83 2.32
C LEU A 90 -7.52 -12.22 3.14
N ILE A 91 -8.65 -11.91 2.50
CA ILE A 91 -9.83 -11.30 3.14
C ILE A 91 -10.44 -12.32 4.12
N GLY A 92 -10.68 -11.87 5.36
CA GLY A 92 -11.21 -12.69 6.44
C GLY A 92 -12.43 -12.05 7.09
N ASP A 93 -12.21 -11.10 8.00
CA ASP A 93 -13.28 -10.47 8.79
C ASP A 93 -13.21 -8.94 8.67
N LYS A 94 -14.33 -8.32 8.27
CA LYS A 94 -14.50 -6.86 8.18
C LYS A 94 -14.06 -6.08 9.44
N LYS A 95 -14.09 -6.71 10.62
CA LYS A 95 -13.69 -6.08 11.88
C LYS A 95 -12.18 -6.05 12.07
N THR A 96 -11.43 -6.98 11.49
CA THR A 96 -9.99 -7.15 11.72
C THR A 96 -9.14 -6.96 10.47
N ASP A 97 -9.71 -7.12 9.27
CA ASP A 97 -9.03 -6.93 8.00
C ASP A 97 -8.51 -5.48 7.89
N PRO A 98 -7.26 -5.29 7.43
CA PRO A 98 -6.68 -3.97 7.25
C PRO A 98 -7.45 -3.17 6.20
N ALA A 99 -7.27 -1.85 6.21
CA ALA A 99 -7.70 -1.05 5.07
C ALA A 99 -6.88 -1.37 3.83
N VAL A 100 -7.54 -1.36 2.67
CA VAL A 100 -6.86 -1.42 1.38
C VAL A 100 -7.32 -0.24 0.54
N VAL A 101 -6.38 0.58 0.11
CA VAL A 101 -6.58 1.71 -0.80
C VAL A 101 -5.83 1.44 -2.09
N CYS A 102 -6.49 1.67 -3.23
CA CYS A 102 -5.87 1.57 -4.54
C CYS A 102 -5.81 2.96 -5.18
N VAL A 103 -4.64 3.32 -5.71
CA VAL A 103 -4.39 4.51 -6.51
C VAL A 103 -4.04 4.04 -7.92
N ASP A 104 -4.68 4.59 -8.95
CA ASP A 104 -4.34 4.24 -10.33
C ASP A 104 -2.96 4.79 -10.73
N ASP A 105 -2.37 4.25 -11.81
CA ASP A 105 -0.99 4.61 -12.21
C ASP A 105 -0.83 6.10 -12.57
N ALA A 106 -1.91 6.76 -13.03
CA ALA A 106 -1.91 8.20 -13.30
C ALA A 106 -2.27 9.06 -12.07
N ALA A 107 -2.47 8.43 -10.90
CA ALA A 107 -2.82 9.06 -9.63
C ALA A 107 -4.03 10.00 -9.71
N ARG A 108 -5.03 9.64 -10.52
CA ARG A 108 -6.25 10.41 -10.72
C ARG A 108 -7.34 10.05 -9.72
N PHE A 109 -7.32 8.81 -9.24
CA PHE A 109 -8.32 8.25 -8.35
C PHE A 109 -7.64 7.49 -7.22
N ALA A 110 -8.15 7.70 -6.00
CA ALA A 110 -7.90 6.84 -4.87
C ALA A 110 -9.21 6.16 -4.47
N VAL A 111 -9.20 4.84 -4.34
CA VAL A 111 -10.39 4.03 -4.08
C VAL A 111 -10.16 3.19 -2.83
N CYS A 112 -11.05 3.33 -1.85
CA CYS A 112 -11.13 2.39 -0.74
C CYS A 112 -11.67 1.05 -1.25
N VAL A 113 -10.81 0.03 -1.30
CA VAL A 113 -11.14 -1.31 -1.77
C VAL A 113 -11.66 -2.20 -0.64
N LEU A 114 -11.10 -2.07 0.57
CA LEU A 114 -11.45 -2.91 1.73
C LEU A 114 -11.47 -2.10 3.04
N SER A 115 -12.33 -2.52 3.97
CA SER A 115 -12.42 -2.00 5.35
C SER A 115 -12.66 -0.49 5.47
N GLY A 116 -13.59 0.05 4.67
CA GLY A 116 -13.84 1.50 4.57
C GLY A 116 -14.25 2.21 5.86
N HIS A 117 -15.14 1.62 6.66
CA HIS A 117 -15.61 2.25 7.91
C HIS A 117 -14.81 1.81 9.13
N VAL A 118 -14.92 0.52 9.51
CA VAL A 118 -14.31 -0.02 10.74
C VAL A 118 -12.78 0.03 10.68
N GLY A 119 -12.19 -0.44 9.58
CA GLY A 119 -10.74 -0.33 9.34
C GLY A 119 -10.28 1.05 8.85
N ARG A 120 -11.16 2.06 8.85
CA ARG A 120 -10.87 3.46 8.49
C ARG A 120 -10.42 3.69 7.04
N GLY A 121 -10.66 2.75 6.14
CA GLY A 121 -10.24 2.83 4.74
C GLY A 121 -10.71 4.09 4.00
N ASN A 122 -11.92 4.60 4.29
CA ASN A 122 -12.41 5.84 3.69
C ASN A 122 -11.58 7.05 4.15
N SER A 123 -11.31 7.15 5.45
CA SER A 123 -10.49 8.23 6.01
C SER A 123 -9.04 8.16 5.51
N PHE A 124 -8.48 6.96 5.31
CA PHE A 124 -7.18 6.82 4.69
C PHE A 124 -7.21 7.23 3.21
N THR A 125 -8.28 6.90 2.48
CA THR A 125 -8.44 7.26 1.07
C THR A 125 -8.49 8.78 0.90
N GLU A 126 -9.22 9.49 1.76
CA GLU A 126 -9.26 10.97 1.78
C GLU A 126 -7.88 11.60 2.01
N ARG A 127 -7.00 10.93 2.77
CA ARG A 127 -5.62 11.40 2.99
C ARG A 127 -4.66 11.03 1.85
N VAL A 128 -5.02 10.06 1.02
CA VAL A 128 -4.21 9.59 -0.12
C VAL A 128 -4.52 10.41 -1.38
N ALA A 129 -5.78 10.84 -1.54
CA ALA A 129 -6.26 11.68 -2.63
C ALA A 129 -5.65 13.10 -2.56
#